data_AF-A0A7Y1YUT7-F1
#
_entry.id   AF-A0A7Y1YUT7-F1
#
_cell.length_a   1.000
_cell.length_b   1.000
_cell.length_c   1.000
_cell.angle_alpha   90.00
_cell.angle_beta   90.00
_cell.angle_gamma   90.00
#
_symmetry.space_group_name_H-M   'P 1'
#
loop_
_entity.id
_entity.type
_entity.pdbx_description
1 polymer ?
#
loop_
_entity_poly.entity_id
_entity_poly.type
_entity_poly.pdbx_seq_one_letter_code
_entity_poly.pdbx_strand_id
1 'polypeptide(L)'
;EEYRSEYKSHLDNLAKGEKPTLPDPDKVRIRVYATQSTHKTLSSFRQGSMIHIWDEDFRRKTENTFLEAYMTHTSTSPNYQMLASLDVGRRQVQFEGFELVERSIEMAMILRARINDNAQLNKYFDVLTVHDFIPDKYRQSGLEEYYDTQKGWNRMEDAWVRDEFVLDPTKVTLHIGRTGLDGDTFKNKYLMDKFNIQINKTSRNTVLFLTNIGTTSGSITYLTNALLKIADELDEEIKALNEQEAKIRKLRIKALTVDVPPLPDFSHFHPSLQALPGVPGGNIREAFFLAYNENNYEYIPLDKCLPAMKEGRELVASSFVIPYPPGFPVLVPGQVASVEIIEFLLALDVSEIHGYRADLGLRIFKENILNRKEIKPSSKAIAKTVSKKEKSSIKI
;
A
#
# COMPACT_ATOMS: atom_id res chain seq x y z
N GLU A 1 32.01 7.85 10.21
CA GLU A 1 32.59 8.65 11.30
C GLU A 1 31.60 9.67 11.86
N GLU A 2 30.85 10.36 10.99
CA GLU A 2 29.77 11.28 11.37
C GLU A 2 28.77 10.68 12.39
N TYR A 3 28.15 9.54 12.09
CA TYR A 3 27.24 8.86 13.03
C TYR A 3 27.90 8.48 14.38
N ARG A 4 29.21 8.16 14.40
CA ARG A 4 29.92 7.87 15.66
C ARG A 4 30.05 9.12 16.52
N SER A 5 30.26 10.28 15.89
CA SER A 5 30.28 11.57 16.57
C SER A 5 28.89 11.94 17.11
N GLU A 6 27.85 11.74 16.31
CA GLU A 6 26.46 11.94 16.71
C GLU A 6 26.08 11.04 17.91
N TYR A 7 26.39 9.75 17.84
CA TYR A 7 26.15 8.80 18.92
C TYR A 7 26.87 9.21 20.22
N LYS A 8 28.12 9.69 20.12
CA LYS A 8 28.86 10.19 21.28
C LYS A 8 28.18 11.42 21.88
N SER A 9 27.79 12.40 21.07
CA SER A 9 27.06 13.58 21.54
C SER A 9 25.71 13.22 22.15
N HIS A 10 25.02 12.20 21.64
CA HIS A 10 23.79 11.66 22.22
C HIS A 10 24.05 11.08 23.61
N LEU A 11 25.13 10.33 23.79
CA LEU A 11 25.50 9.77 25.09
C LEU A 11 25.82 10.87 26.11
N ASP A 12 26.51 11.93 25.70
CA ASP A 12 26.88 13.05 26.57
C ASP A 12 25.65 13.86 27.05
N ASN A 13 24.55 13.83 26.31
CA ASN A 13 23.29 14.54 26.61
C ASN A 13 22.26 13.72 27.41
N LEU A 14 22.53 12.44 27.72
CA LEU A 14 21.59 11.58 28.44
C LEU A 14 21.46 11.96 29.92
N ALA A 15 20.23 11.98 30.43
CA ALA A 15 19.99 12.15 31.86
C ALA A 15 20.42 10.90 32.65
N LYS A 16 20.73 11.07 33.94
CA LYS A 16 21.15 9.95 34.81
C LYS A 16 20.04 8.89 34.92
N GLY A 17 20.31 7.69 34.41
CA GLY A 17 19.37 6.56 34.42
C GLY A 17 18.56 6.41 33.12
N GLU A 18 18.73 7.31 32.16
CA GLU A 18 18.12 7.23 30.84
C GLU A 18 18.87 6.24 29.94
N LYS A 19 18.14 5.53 29.07
CA LYS A 19 18.73 4.56 28.14
C LYS A 19 19.02 5.25 26.80
N PRO A 20 20.15 4.97 26.14
CA PRO A 20 20.41 5.47 24.79
C PRO A 20 19.33 5.04 23.81
N THR A 21 18.86 5.97 22.97
CA THR A 21 17.88 5.71 21.91
C THR A 21 18.54 5.42 20.56
N LEU A 22 19.78 5.89 20.35
CA LEU A 22 20.57 5.60 19.16
C LEU A 22 21.28 4.23 19.27
N PRO A 23 21.32 3.43 18.19
CA PRO A 23 22.10 2.20 18.14
C PRO A 23 23.60 2.43 18.31
N ASP A 24 24.24 1.67 19.21
CA ASP A 24 25.69 1.70 19.42
C ASP A 24 26.43 1.23 18.15
N PRO A 25 27.21 2.09 17.48
CA PRO A 25 27.88 1.77 16.22
C PRO A 25 28.91 0.64 16.33
N ASP A 26 29.39 0.32 17.53
CA ASP A 26 30.34 -0.78 17.75
C ASP A 26 29.65 -2.12 18.04
N LYS A 27 28.37 -2.09 18.43
CA LYS A 27 27.58 -3.30 18.75
C LYS A 27 26.52 -3.63 17.71
N VAL A 28 26.03 -2.63 16.98
CA VAL A 28 24.97 -2.81 15.99
C VAL A 28 25.44 -3.76 14.88
N ARG A 29 24.55 -4.65 14.47
CA ARG A 29 24.75 -5.54 13.33
C ARG A 29 23.59 -5.32 12.38
N ILE A 30 23.90 -5.09 11.12
CA ILE A 30 22.92 -4.75 10.10
C ILE A 30 22.51 -6.01 9.34
N ARG A 31 21.19 -6.14 9.19
CA ARG A 31 20.53 -7.16 8.38
C ARG A 31 19.43 -6.50 7.58
N VAL A 32 19.54 -6.57 6.25
CA VAL A 32 18.61 -6.01 5.29
C VAL A 32 18.25 -7.10 4.28
N TYR A 33 16.96 -7.25 4.05
CA TYR A 33 16.43 -8.07 2.96
C TYR A 33 15.68 -7.16 2.00
N ALA A 34 15.88 -7.36 0.71
CA ALA A 34 15.08 -6.73 -0.33
C ALA A 34 14.44 -7.81 -1.19
N THR A 35 13.11 -7.86 -1.21
CA THR A 35 12.34 -8.76 -2.06
C THR A 35 11.84 -7.99 -3.27
N GLN A 36 12.22 -8.41 -4.47
CA GLN A 36 11.85 -7.75 -5.70
C GLN A 36 11.11 -8.72 -6.63
N SER A 37 9.93 -8.31 -7.09
CA SER A 37 9.22 -9.02 -8.15
C SER A 37 9.88 -8.68 -9.50
N THR A 38 10.91 -9.43 -9.89
CA THR A 38 11.66 -9.21 -11.13
C THR A 38 10.74 -9.10 -12.34
N HIS A 39 9.68 -9.91 -12.41
CA HIS A 39 8.70 -9.88 -13.50
C HIS A 39 7.85 -8.61 -13.61
N LYS A 40 7.88 -7.71 -12.62
CA LYS A 40 7.14 -6.43 -12.66
C LYS A 40 7.98 -5.29 -13.19
N THR A 41 9.27 -5.27 -12.85
CA THR A 41 10.16 -4.13 -13.10
C THR A 41 11.26 -4.44 -14.11
N LEU A 42 11.57 -5.71 -14.33
CA LEU A 42 12.64 -6.21 -15.19
C LEU A 42 12.13 -7.32 -16.11
N SER A 43 13.01 -7.78 -17.00
CA SER A 43 12.73 -8.86 -17.93
C SER A 43 12.74 -10.22 -17.23
N SER A 44 11.56 -10.74 -16.86
CA SER A 44 11.39 -12.09 -16.32
C SER A 44 9.96 -12.59 -16.51
N PHE A 45 9.76 -13.92 -16.56
CA PHE A 45 8.42 -14.50 -16.59
C PHE A 45 7.66 -14.24 -15.28
N ARG A 46 6.32 -14.19 -15.36
CA ARG A 46 5.43 -14.08 -14.18
C ARG A 46 5.82 -15.12 -13.12
N GLN A 47 5.66 -14.74 -11.85
CA GLN A 47 6.16 -15.47 -10.65
C GLN A 47 7.67 -15.33 -10.39
N GLY A 48 8.47 -14.86 -11.36
CA GLY A 48 9.89 -14.57 -11.15
C GLY A 48 10.12 -13.46 -10.12
N SER A 49 10.84 -13.77 -9.05
CA SER A 49 11.22 -12.83 -7.99
C SER A 49 12.58 -13.20 -7.39
N MET A 50 13.23 -12.22 -6.75
CA MET A 50 14.53 -12.39 -6.10
C MET A 50 14.47 -11.85 -4.66
N ILE A 51 15.21 -12.52 -3.77
CA ILE A 51 15.48 -12.05 -2.41
C ILE A 51 16.97 -11.68 -2.37
N HIS A 52 17.27 -10.40 -2.18
CA HIS A 52 18.62 -9.90 -1.96
C HIS A 52 18.87 -9.81 -0.45
N ILE A 53 20.02 -10.32 -0.01
CA ILE A 53 20.36 -10.44 1.41
C ILE A 53 21.65 -9.67 1.67
N TRP A 54 21.59 -8.72 2.59
CA TRP A 54 22.74 -8.11 3.22
C TRP A 54 22.66 -8.35 4.73
N ASP A 55 23.43 -9.30 5.25
CA ASP A 55 23.44 -9.63 6.68
C ASP A 55 24.88 -9.92 7.11
N GLU A 56 25.41 -9.09 8.01
CA GLU A 56 26.81 -9.19 8.48
C GLU A 56 27.12 -10.53 9.16
N ASP A 57 26.10 -11.23 9.68
CA ASP A 57 26.23 -12.51 10.37
C ASP A 57 25.57 -13.68 9.60
N PHE A 58 25.21 -13.49 8.31
CA PHE A 58 24.36 -14.44 7.56
C PHE A 58 24.83 -15.89 7.68
N ARG A 59 26.07 -16.17 7.24
CA ARG A 59 26.65 -17.52 7.20
C ARG A 59 26.72 -18.19 8.57
N ARG A 60 26.95 -17.40 9.62
CA ARG A 60 27.19 -17.93 10.97
C ARG A 60 25.88 -18.16 11.74
N LYS A 61 24.85 -17.34 11.51
CA LYS A 61 23.65 -17.32 12.34
C LYS A 61 22.34 -17.63 11.62
N THR A 62 22.23 -17.31 10.33
CA THR A 62 20.92 -17.19 9.66
C THR A 62 20.76 -18.14 8.48
N GLU A 63 21.85 -18.52 7.82
CA GLU A 63 21.83 -19.26 6.55
C GLU A 63 20.96 -20.52 6.61
N ASN A 64 21.18 -21.40 7.59
CA ASN A 64 20.39 -22.63 7.72
C ASN A 64 18.90 -22.36 7.93
N THR A 65 18.55 -21.49 8.88
CA THR A 65 17.14 -21.14 9.15
C THR A 65 16.47 -20.47 7.96
N PHE A 66 17.22 -19.67 7.20
CA PHE A 66 16.72 -19.03 5.99
C PHE A 66 16.47 -20.07 4.89
N LEU A 67 17.40 -20.99 4.67
CA LEU A 67 17.26 -22.06 3.68
C LEU A 67 16.09 -22.99 4.02
N GLU A 68 15.88 -23.34 5.30
CA GLU A 68 14.71 -24.13 5.72
C GLU A 68 13.38 -23.41 5.42
N ALA A 69 13.30 -22.12 5.73
CA ALA A 69 12.12 -21.31 5.41
C ALA A 69 11.92 -21.19 3.89
N TYR A 70 13.00 -20.97 3.13
CA TYR A 70 12.97 -20.89 1.67
C TYR A 70 12.47 -22.21 1.04
N MET A 71 13.00 -23.35 1.50
CA MET A 71 12.62 -24.68 1.02
C MET A 71 11.20 -25.07 1.44
N THR A 72 10.65 -24.51 2.52
CA THR A 72 9.25 -24.71 2.91
C THR A 72 8.27 -24.14 1.89
N HIS A 73 8.66 -23.06 1.19
CA HIS A 73 7.81 -22.36 0.23
C HIS A 73 8.21 -22.59 -1.24
N THR A 74 9.32 -23.28 -1.49
CA THR A 74 9.84 -23.53 -2.83
C THR A 74 9.56 -24.97 -3.26
N SER A 75 9.07 -25.15 -4.48
CA SER A 75 8.87 -26.48 -5.07
C SER A 75 10.21 -27.24 -5.18
N THR A 76 10.19 -28.54 -4.91
CA THR A 76 11.34 -29.44 -5.15
C THR A 76 11.61 -29.65 -6.64
N SER A 77 10.69 -29.25 -7.51
CA SER A 77 10.79 -29.26 -8.98
C SER A 77 10.52 -27.86 -9.55
N PRO A 78 11.50 -26.94 -9.51
CA PRO A 78 11.30 -25.57 -9.98
C PRO A 78 11.19 -25.52 -11.51
N ASN A 79 10.46 -24.52 -12.02
CA ASN A 79 10.40 -24.26 -13.45
C ASN A 79 11.73 -23.65 -13.95
N TYR A 80 12.49 -24.43 -14.71
CA TYR A 80 13.80 -24.02 -15.23
C TYR A 80 13.73 -22.85 -16.21
N GLN A 81 12.64 -22.68 -16.95
CA GLN A 81 12.47 -21.52 -17.85
C GLN A 81 12.32 -20.23 -17.04
N MET A 82 11.62 -20.29 -15.90
CA MET A 82 11.51 -19.16 -14.98
C MET A 82 12.88 -18.81 -14.39
N LEU A 83 13.66 -19.80 -13.94
CA LEU A 83 15.03 -19.59 -13.44
C LEU A 83 15.95 -19.00 -14.51
N ALA A 84 15.90 -19.52 -15.74
CA ALA A 84 16.67 -18.97 -16.86
C ALA A 84 16.28 -17.52 -17.15
N SER A 85 14.98 -17.18 -17.11
CA SER A 85 14.52 -15.81 -17.31
C SER A 85 15.05 -14.84 -16.23
N LEU A 86 15.19 -15.32 -14.99
CA LEU A 86 15.76 -14.52 -13.90
C LEU A 86 17.25 -14.25 -14.11
N ASP A 87 18.03 -15.24 -14.55
CA ASP A 87 19.45 -15.04 -14.85
C ASP A 87 19.66 -14.13 -16.06
N VAL A 88 18.84 -14.25 -17.11
CA VAL A 88 18.85 -13.34 -18.25
C VAL A 88 18.51 -11.91 -17.82
N GLY A 89 17.46 -11.72 -17.01
CA GLY A 89 17.08 -10.41 -16.50
C GLY A 89 18.18 -9.76 -15.65
N ARG A 90 18.83 -10.54 -14.77
CA ARG A 90 20.01 -10.09 -14.01
C ARG A 90 21.15 -9.65 -14.94
N ARG A 91 21.44 -10.45 -15.98
CA ARG A 91 22.50 -10.16 -16.94
C ARG A 91 22.19 -8.88 -17.75
N GLN A 92 20.94 -8.67 -18.17
CA GLN A 92 20.53 -7.45 -18.85
C GLN A 92 20.79 -6.22 -17.97
N VAL A 93 20.39 -6.25 -16.70
CA VAL A 93 20.62 -5.12 -15.78
C VAL A 93 22.11 -4.88 -15.55
N GLN A 94 22.92 -5.92 -15.51
CA GLN A 94 24.38 -5.80 -15.35
C GLN A 94 25.04 -5.06 -16.52
N PHE A 95 24.59 -5.27 -17.75
CA PHE A 95 25.21 -4.68 -18.95
C PHE A 95 24.54 -3.38 -19.41
N GLU A 96 23.21 -3.29 -19.33
CA GLU A 96 22.39 -2.25 -19.97
C GLU A 96 21.50 -1.51 -18.95
N GLY A 97 21.55 -1.88 -17.66
CA GLY A 97 20.57 -1.42 -16.66
C GLY A 97 20.49 0.09 -16.50
N PHE A 98 21.64 0.78 -16.47
CA PHE A 98 21.68 2.25 -16.32
C PHE A 98 20.98 2.95 -17.49
N GLU A 99 21.35 2.60 -18.73
CA GLU A 99 20.76 3.18 -19.94
C GLU A 99 19.25 2.90 -20.01
N LEU A 100 18.84 1.66 -19.74
CA LEU A 100 17.43 1.27 -19.78
C LEU A 100 16.57 2.01 -18.74
N VAL A 101 17.10 2.22 -17.54
CA VAL A 101 16.42 2.98 -16.48
C VAL A 101 16.36 4.46 -16.80
N GLU A 102 17.47 5.06 -17.25
CA GLU A 102 17.51 6.47 -17.66
C GLU A 102 16.51 6.75 -18.77
N ARG A 103 16.46 5.89 -19.79
CA ARG A 103 15.47 5.97 -20.87
C ARG A 103 14.04 5.84 -20.35
N SER A 104 13.79 4.98 -19.37
CA SER A 104 12.46 4.82 -18.77
C SER A 104 12.00 6.09 -18.04
N ILE A 105 12.93 6.75 -17.35
CA ILE A 105 12.70 8.06 -16.71
C ILE A 105 12.45 9.13 -17.78
N GLU A 106 13.26 9.18 -18.84
CA GLU A 106 13.08 10.10 -19.96
C GLU A 106 11.69 9.93 -20.61
N MET A 107 11.25 8.69 -20.86
CA MET A 107 9.91 8.46 -21.42
C MET A 107 8.79 8.93 -20.48
N ALA A 108 8.97 8.80 -19.17
CA ALA A 108 8.01 9.32 -18.20
C ALA A 108 7.95 10.85 -18.25
N MET A 109 9.12 11.48 -18.32
CA MET A 109 9.28 12.91 -18.45
C MET A 109 8.59 13.42 -19.72
N ILE A 110 8.88 12.85 -20.90
CA ILE A 110 8.23 13.21 -22.16
C ILE A 110 6.70 13.05 -22.08
N LEU A 111 6.20 11.99 -21.43
CA LEU A 111 4.76 11.81 -21.25
C LEU A 111 4.14 12.94 -20.43
N ARG A 112 4.79 13.36 -19.34
CA ARG A 112 4.36 14.49 -18.50
C ARG A 112 4.26 15.78 -19.31
N ALA A 113 5.33 16.12 -20.04
CA ALA A 113 5.36 17.32 -20.87
C ALA A 113 4.25 17.29 -21.94
N ARG A 114 4.12 16.18 -22.68
CA ARG A 114 3.10 16.05 -23.75
C ARG A 114 1.67 16.21 -23.25
N ILE A 115 1.37 15.76 -22.04
CA ILE A 115 0.04 15.90 -21.44
C ILE A 115 -0.17 17.33 -20.95
N ASN A 116 0.78 17.87 -20.18
CA ASN A 116 0.61 19.16 -19.51
C ASN A 116 0.68 20.35 -20.49
N ASP A 117 1.55 20.29 -21.52
CA ASP A 117 1.72 21.35 -22.51
C ASP A 117 0.60 21.40 -23.55
N ASN A 118 -0.18 20.33 -23.67
CA ASN A 118 -1.25 20.24 -24.65
C ASN A 118 -2.55 20.80 -24.06
N ALA A 119 -2.94 22.00 -24.51
CA ALA A 119 -4.13 22.69 -24.05
C ALA A 119 -5.43 21.88 -24.18
N GLN A 120 -5.53 20.98 -25.15
CA GLN A 120 -6.70 20.12 -25.32
C GLN A 120 -6.76 19.01 -24.26
N LEU A 121 -5.62 18.36 -23.98
CA LEU A 121 -5.53 17.35 -22.93
C LEU A 121 -5.72 17.97 -21.54
N ASN A 122 -5.11 19.13 -21.30
CA ASN A 122 -5.20 19.89 -20.05
C ASN A 122 -6.64 20.38 -19.75
N LYS A 123 -7.62 20.24 -20.64
CA LYS A 123 -9.03 20.44 -20.25
C LYS A 123 -9.54 19.37 -19.28
N TYR A 124 -9.03 18.15 -19.43
CA TYR A 124 -9.59 16.94 -18.81
C TYR A 124 -8.59 16.17 -17.95
N PHE A 125 -7.31 16.30 -18.25
CA PHE A 125 -6.26 15.46 -17.71
C PHE A 125 -5.16 16.30 -17.07
N ASP A 126 -4.74 15.92 -15.87
CA ASP A 126 -3.58 16.49 -15.18
C ASP A 126 -2.65 15.37 -14.75
N VAL A 127 -1.34 15.54 -14.93
CA VAL A 127 -0.40 14.61 -14.28
C VAL A 127 -0.12 15.10 -12.87
N LEU A 128 -0.44 14.26 -11.88
CA LEU A 128 -0.15 14.55 -10.48
C LEU A 128 1.37 14.63 -10.23
N THR A 129 1.74 15.63 -9.45
CA THR A 129 3.11 16.10 -9.17
C THR A 129 3.59 15.67 -7.77
N VAL A 130 4.81 16.05 -7.40
CA VAL A 130 5.36 15.74 -6.07
C VAL A 130 4.56 16.47 -4.99
N HIS A 131 4.16 17.72 -5.24
CA HIS A 131 3.34 18.52 -4.35
C HIS A 131 1.98 17.87 -4.06
N ASP A 132 1.34 17.29 -5.08
CA ASP A 132 0.03 16.65 -4.92
C ASP A 132 0.07 15.41 -4.01
N PHE A 133 1.20 14.69 -4.00
CA PHE A 133 1.36 13.45 -3.22
C PHE A 133 1.98 13.67 -1.85
N ILE A 134 2.91 14.62 -1.74
CA ILE A 134 3.84 14.70 -0.62
C ILE A 134 3.74 16.10 0.03
N PRO A 135 3.19 16.18 1.25
CA PRO A 135 3.12 17.44 2.00
C PRO A 135 4.50 18.09 2.20
N ASP A 136 4.53 19.42 2.22
CA ASP A 136 5.75 20.24 2.30
C ASP A 136 6.70 19.85 3.43
N LYS A 137 6.15 19.44 4.59
CA LYS A 137 6.94 19.01 5.76
C LYS A 137 7.86 17.81 5.48
N TYR A 138 7.60 17.04 4.43
CA TYR A 138 8.38 15.87 4.02
C TYR A 138 9.28 16.16 2.80
N ARG A 139 9.29 17.40 2.29
CA ARG A 139 10.03 17.84 1.11
C ARG A 139 11.08 18.88 1.48
N GLN A 140 12.13 18.50 2.23
CA GLN A 140 13.19 19.42 2.64
C GLN A 140 13.88 20.14 1.46
N SER A 141 13.91 19.51 0.29
CA SER A 141 14.42 20.07 -0.97
C SER A 141 13.55 21.19 -1.53
N GLY A 142 12.27 21.22 -1.16
CA GLY A 142 11.25 22.10 -1.75
C GLY A 142 10.77 21.66 -3.14
N LEU A 143 11.18 20.49 -3.64
CA LEU A 143 10.81 20.03 -4.98
C LEU A 143 9.29 19.79 -5.09
N GLU A 144 8.61 20.52 -5.97
CA GLU A 144 7.14 20.42 -6.17
C GLU A 144 6.78 19.55 -7.38
N GLU A 145 7.61 19.55 -8.42
CA GLU A 145 7.35 18.82 -9.65
C GLU A 145 8.65 18.48 -10.38
N TYR A 146 8.64 17.41 -11.18
CA TYR A 146 9.78 17.02 -12.01
C TYR A 146 9.89 17.83 -13.30
N TYR A 147 8.76 18.39 -13.74
CA TYR A 147 8.64 19.13 -14.98
C TYR A 147 7.69 20.29 -14.79
N ASP A 148 8.18 21.49 -15.05
CA ASP A 148 7.38 22.69 -15.15
C ASP A 148 7.40 23.20 -16.60
N THR A 149 6.26 23.67 -17.07
CA THR A 149 6.12 24.25 -18.41
C THR A 149 6.99 25.49 -18.62
N GLN A 150 7.32 26.23 -17.55
CA GLN A 150 8.12 27.46 -17.62
C GLN A 150 9.60 27.23 -17.32
N LYS A 151 9.92 26.42 -16.29
CA LYS A 151 11.29 26.17 -15.81
C LYS A 151 11.93 24.93 -16.43
N GLY A 152 11.16 24.06 -17.07
CA GLY A 152 11.64 22.80 -17.65
C GLY A 152 11.86 21.72 -16.59
N TRP A 153 12.91 20.91 -16.76
CA TRP A 153 13.20 19.77 -15.88
C TRP A 153 13.85 20.19 -14.58
N ASN A 154 13.29 19.76 -13.46
CA ASN A 154 13.89 19.94 -12.15
C ASN A 154 14.80 18.76 -11.79
N ARG A 155 15.90 19.06 -11.09
CA ARG A 155 16.85 18.06 -10.61
C ARG A 155 16.25 17.26 -9.45
N MET A 156 16.40 15.95 -9.50
CA MET A 156 15.80 15.01 -8.54
C MET A 156 16.77 14.61 -7.45
N GLU A 157 18.07 14.81 -7.67
CA GLU A 157 19.14 14.29 -6.84
C GLU A 157 19.09 14.85 -5.42
N ASP A 158 18.80 16.15 -5.28
CA ASP A 158 18.68 16.80 -3.97
C ASP A 158 17.49 16.25 -3.17
N ALA A 159 16.35 16.02 -3.84
CA ALA A 159 15.17 15.42 -3.23
C ALA A 159 15.46 13.97 -2.78
N TRP A 160 16.12 13.17 -3.61
CA TRP A 160 16.47 11.78 -3.28
C TRP A 160 17.44 11.63 -2.10
N VAL A 161 18.22 12.66 -1.80
CA VAL A 161 19.15 12.66 -0.67
C VAL A 161 18.51 13.23 0.60
N ARG A 162 17.67 14.26 0.47
CA ARG A 162 17.23 15.07 1.61
C ARG A 162 15.78 14.86 2.01
N ASP A 163 14.91 14.48 1.07
CA ASP A 163 13.48 14.35 1.33
C ASP A 163 13.17 13.02 2.03
N GLU A 164 12.18 13.05 2.92
CA GLU A 164 11.72 11.82 3.59
C GLU A 164 10.97 10.91 2.62
N PHE A 165 10.22 11.51 1.69
CA PHE A 165 9.50 10.80 0.63
C PHE A 165 9.81 11.41 -0.73
N VAL A 166 9.90 10.54 -1.73
CA VAL A 166 10.09 10.93 -3.13
C VAL A 166 9.07 10.21 -4.02
N LEU A 167 8.59 10.90 -5.05
CA LEU A 167 7.69 10.31 -6.02
C LEU A 167 8.51 9.54 -7.08
N ASP A 168 8.14 8.29 -7.35
CA ASP A 168 8.81 7.52 -8.41
C ASP A 168 8.49 8.15 -9.78
N PRO A 169 9.48 8.70 -10.52
CA PRO A 169 9.22 9.45 -11.75
C PRO A 169 8.56 8.58 -12.83
N THR A 170 8.83 7.27 -12.82
CA THR A 170 8.31 6.29 -13.79
C THR A 170 6.83 5.94 -13.56
N LYS A 171 6.24 6.42 -12.46
CA LYS A 171 4.84 6.23 -12.05
C LYS A 171 4.06 7.49 -12.37
N VAL A 172 3.57 7.56 -13.61
CA VAL A 172 2.82 8.70 -14.12
C VAL A 172 1.35 8.53 -13.76
N THR A 173 0.91 9.21 -12.68
CA THR A 173 -0.49 9.19 -12.24
C THR A 173 -1.25 10.30 -12.95
N LEU A 174 -2.15 9.93 -13.85
CA LEU A 174 -3.03 10.83 -14.57
C LEU A 174 -4.33 11.02 -13.78
N HIS A 175 -4.60 12.23 -13.34
CA HIS A 175 -5.89 12.63 -12.83
C HIS A 175 -6.88 12.83 -13.98
N ILE A 176 -8.05 12.20 -13.85
CA ILE A 176 -9.11 12.17 -14.85
C ILE A 176 -10.43 12.71 -14.31
N GLY A 177 -10.49 13.19 -13.05
CA GLY A 177 -11.76 13.57 -12.40
C GLY A 177 -12.56 14.63 -13.17
N ARG A 178 -11.88 15.50 -13.92
CA ARG A 178 -12.50 16.54 -14.76
C ARG A 178 -13.27 15.98 -15.96
N THR A 179 -13.01 14.73 -16.36
CA THR A 179 -13.79 14.03 -17.38
C THR A 179 -15.20 13.67 -16.89
N GLY A 180 -15.42 13.60 -15.58
CA GLY A 180 -16.65 13.04 -15.01
C GLY A 180 -16.76 11.51 -15.14
N LEU A 181 -15.70 10.84 -15.59
CA LEU A 181 -15.60 9.38 -15.67
C LEU A 181 -14.82 8.86 -14.46
N ASP A 182 -15.29 7.77 -13.87
CA ASP A 182 -14.51 7.05 -12.87
C ASP A 182 -13.37 6.25 -13.53
N GLY A 183 -12.35 5.90 -12.75
CA GLY A 183 -11.16 5.21 -13.24
C GLY A 183 -11.45 3.84 -13.86
N ASP A 184 -12.45 3.08 -13.37
CA ASP A 184 -12.79 1.79 -13.97
C ASP A 184 -13.46 1.95 -15.34
N THR A 185 -14.41 2.89 -15.45
CA THR A 185 -15.02 3.24 -16.73
C THR A 185 -13.99 3.74 -17.73
N PHE A 186 -13.09 4.63 -17.31
CA PHE A 186 -12.02 5.16 -18.15
C PHE A 186 -11.06 4.05 -18.62
N LYS A 187 -10.66 3.14 -17.72
CA LYS A 187 -9.85 1.96 -18.03
C LYS A 187 -10.49 1.09 -19.10
N ASN A 188 -11.69 0.60 -18.82
CA ASN A 188 -12.29 -0.46 -19.62
C ASN A 188 -12.82 0.12 -20.94
N LYS A 189 -13.69 1.13 -20.87
CA LYS A 189 -14.42 1.62 -22.05
C LYS A 189 -13.60 2.57 -22.91
N TYR A 190 -12.74 3.40 -22.32
CA TYR A 190 -12.02 4.43 -23.07
C TYR A 190 -10.61 3.97 -23.46
N LEU A 191 -9.85 3.31 -22.59
CA LEU A 191 -8.49 2.87 -22.91
C LEU A 191 -8.44 1.46 -23.53
N MET A 192 -9.03 0.47 -22.87
CA MET A 192 -8.91 -0.93 -23.27
C MET A 192 -9.76 -1.27 -24.49
N ASP A 193 -11.07 -1.00 -24.48
CA ASP A 193 -11.97 -1.40 -25.56
C ASP A 193 -11.68 -0.66 -26.87
N LYS A 194 -11.31 0.64 -26.79
CA LYS A 194 -11.10 1.49 -27.98
C LYS A 194 -9.67 1.47 -28.51
N PHE A 195 -8.67 1.40 -27.63
CA PHE A 195 -7.25 1.53 -28.00
C PHE A 195 -6.39 0.34 -27.56
N ASN A 196 -6.96 -0.67 -26.91
CA ASN A 196 -6.22 -1.82 -26.37
C ASN A 196 -5.07 -1.39 -25.44
N ILE A 197 -5.25 -0.28 -24.71
CA ILE A 197 -4.29 0.23 -23.73
C ILE A 197 -4.66 -0.34 -22.37
N GLN A 198 -3.81 -1.23 -21.85
CA GLN A 198 -3.97 -1.80 -20.52
C GLN A 198 -3.27 -0.93 -19.48
N ILE A 199 -3.94 -0.70 -18.36
CA ILE A 199 -3.38 0.02 -17.22
C ILE A 199 -3.38 -0.86 -15.98
N ASN A 200 -2.36 -0.65 -15.15
CA ASN A 200 -2.09 -1.53 -14.01
C ASN A 200 -2.98 -1.22 -12.81
N LYS A 201 -3.22 0.07 -12.56
CA LYS A 201 -3.96 0.54 -11.39
C LYS A 201 -4.83 1.73 -11.75
N THR A 202 -6.04 1.72 -11.20
CA THR A 202 -6.96 2.86 -11.20
C THR A 202 -7.37 3.19 -9.78
N SER A 203 -7.78 4.43 -9.56
CA SER A 203 -8.56 4.84 -8.40
C SER A 203 -9.95 5.30 -8.88
N ARG A 204 -10.70 6.03 -8.04
CA ARG A 204 -11.96 6.65 -8.49
C ARG A 204 -11.72 7.70 -9.57
N ASN A 205 -10.67 8.51 -9.48
CA ASN A 205 -10.45 9.69 -10.32
C ASN A 205 -9.04 9.76 -10.91
N THR A 206 -8.25 8.70 -10.79
CA THR A 206 -6.90 8.60 -11.38
C THR A 206 -6.65 7.28 -12.07
N VAL A 207 -5.76 7.30 -13.06
CA VAL A 207 -5.20 6.11 -13.70
C VAL A 207 -3.68 6.17 -13.66
N LEU A 208 -3.03 5.04 -13.45
CA LEU A 208 -1.57 4.95 -13.33
C LEU A 208 -0.94 4.34 -14.58
N PHE A 209 -0.13 5.14 -15.26
CA PHE A 209 0.76 4.67 -16.32
C PHE A 209 2.15 4.38 -15.74
N LEU A 210 2.71 3.23 -16.11
CA LEU A 210 4.05 2.82 -15.72
C LEU A 210 4.94 2.88 -16.94
N THR A 211 5.94 3.76 -16.94
CA THR A 211 7.05 3.59 -17.88
C THR A 211 7.98 2.54 -17.31
N ASN A 212 8.44 1.64 -18.17
CA ASN A 212 9.38 0.58 -17.82
C ASN A 212 10.49 0.53 -18.88
N ILE A 213 11.45 -0.37 -18.69
CA ILE A 213 12.59 -0.54 -19.59
C ILE A 213 12.21 -0.93 -21.04
N GLY A 214 10.97 -1.41 -21.26
CA GLY A 214 10.42 -1.72 -22.57
C GLY A 214 9.58 -0.61 -23.19
N THR A 215 9.40 0.53 -22.51
CA THR A 215 8.58 1.63 -23.00
C THR A 215 9.32 2.41 -24.09
N THR A 216 8.66 2.66 -25.21
CA THR A 216 9.25 3.35 -26.36
C THR A 216 8.59 4.70 -26.61
N SER A 217 9.25 5.59 -27.36
CA SER A 217 8.66 6.85 -27.81
C SER A 217 7.41 6.64 -28.68
N GLY A 218 7.34 5.50 -29.39
CA GLY A 218 6.14 5.07 -30.12
C GLY A 218 4.97 4.78 -29.18
N SER A 219 5.22 4.09 -28.06
CA SER A 219 4.23 3.84 -27.01
C SER A 219 3.69 5.15 -26.40
N ILE A 220 4.57 6.11 -26.10
CA ILE A 220 4.17 7.44 -25.59
C ILE A 220 3.33 8.20 -26.62
N THR A 221 3.72 8.17 -27.90
CA THR A 221 2.98 8.82 -28.98
C THR A 221 1.60 8.19 -29.18
N TYR A 222 1.53 6.87 -29.15
CA TYR A 222 0.26 6.14 -29.25
C TYR A 222 -0.69 6.52 -28.12
N LEU A 223 -0.21 6.50 -26.86
CA LEU A 223 -0.99 6.90 -25.70
C LEU A 223 -1.46 8.36 -25.79
N THR A 224 -0.57 9.28 -26.17
CA THR A 224 -0.91 10.71 -26.30
C THR A 224 -2.02 10.92 -27.34
N ASN A 225 -1.91 10.26 -28.50
CA ASN A 225 -2.93 10.33 -29.55
C ASN A 225 -4.26 9.69 -29.13
N ALA A 226 -4.24 8.61 -28.35
CA ALA A 226 -5.43 8.02 -27.78
C ALA A 226 -6.13 8.99 -26.81
N LEU A 227 -5.37 9.62 -25.90
CA LEU A 227 -5.91 10.62 -24.98
C LEU A 227 -6.50 11.84 -25.72
N LEU A 228 -5.87 12.28 -26.82
CA LEU A 228 -6.41 13.38 -27.64
C LEU A 228 -7.76 13.03 -28.26
N LYS A 229 -7.87 11.82 -28.84
CA LYS A 229 -9.15 11.33 -29.39
C LYS A 229 -10.23 11.21 -28.31
N ILE A 230 -9.86 10.79 -27.10
CA ILE A 230 -10.78 10.75 -25.96
C ILE A 230 -11.22 12.18 -25.59
N ALA A 231 -10.31 13.14 -25.57
CA ALA A 231 -10.64 14.54 -25.31
C ALA A 231 -11.59 15.13 -26.38
N ASP A 232 -11.37 14.82 -27.66
CA ASP A 232 -12.29 15.18 -28.76
C ASP A 232 -13.69 14.61 -28.55
N GLU A 233 -13.78 13.32 -28.20
CA GLU A 233 -15.06 12.64 -27.94
C GLU A 233 -15.79 13.25 -26.74
N LEU A 234 -15.07 13.58 -25.66
CA LEU A 234 -15.63 14.27 -24.50
C LEU A 234 -16.13 15.67 -24.85
N ASP A 235 -15.42 16.41 -25.70
CA ASP A 235 -15.86 17.73 -26.18
C ASP A 235 -17.18 17.62 -26.98
N GLU A 236 -17.32 16.60 -27.85
CA GLU A 236 -18.56 16.36 -28.60
C GLU A 236 -19.71 15.87 -27.71
N GLU A 237 -19.45 14.95 -26.78
CA GLU A 237 -20.43 14.49 -25.78
C GLU A 237 -20.99 15.69 -24.99
N ILE A 238 -20.12 16.60 -24.53
CA ILE A 238 -20.53 17.77 -23.74
C ILE A 238 -21.41 18.72 -24.55
N LYS A 239 -21.10 18.94 -25.83
CA LYS A 239 -21.92 19.79 -26.72
C LYS A 239 -23.32 19.22 -26.95
N ALA A 240 -23.46 17.90 -26.91
CA ALA A 240 -24.73 17.22 -27.13
C ALA A 240 -25.64 17.17 -25.89
N LEU A 241 -25.14 17.51 -24.69
CA LEU A 241 -25.91 17.42 -23.44
C LEU A 241 -27.05 18.45 -23.40
N ASN A 242 -28.21 18.00 -22.96
CA ASN A 242 -29.27 18.91 -22.51
C ASN A 242 -28.99 19.46 -21.09
N GLU A 243 -29.82 20.39 -20.62
CA GLU A 243 -29.62 21.04 -19.31
C GLU A 243 -29.59 20.06 -18.12
N GLN A 244 -30.40 19.00 -18.15
CA GLN A 244 -30.47 18.02 -17.06
C GLN A 244 -29.23 17.12 -17.08
N GLU A 245 -28.83 16.66 -18.26
CA GLU A 245 -27.61 15.86 -18.44
C GLU A 245 -26.36 16.64 -18.03
N ALA A 246 -26.28 17.93 -18.38
CA ALA A 246 -25.19 18.81 -17.95
C ALA A 246 -25.13 18.94 -16.42
N LYS A 247 -26.28 19.05 -15.74
CA LYS A 247 -26.35 19.07 -14.27
C LYS A 247 -25.85 17.75 -13.67
N ILE A 248 -26.28 16.60 -14.21
CA ILE A 248 -25.84 15.28 -13.74
C ILE A 248 -24.33 15.13 -13.90
N ARG A 249 -23.77 15.51 -15.06
CA ARG A 249 -22.32 15.47 -15.28
C ARG A 249 -21.56 16.35 -14.30
N LYS A 250 -22.04 17.57 -14.04
CA LYS A 250 -21.43 18.49 -13.07
C LYS A 250 -21.41 17.92 -11.65
N LEU A 251 -22.51 17.25 -11.23
CA LEU A 251 -22.56 16.54 -9.96
C LEU A 251 -21.57 15.39 -9.90
N ARG A 252 -21.42 14.62 -11.00
CA ARG A 252 -20.45 13.53 -11.07
C ARG A 252 -19.00 14.02 -10.99
N ILE A 253 -18.68 15.11 -11.69
CA ILE A 253 -17.36 15.76 -11.58
C ILE A 253 -17.11 16.18 -10.12
N LYS A 254 -18.09 16.84 -9.48
CA LYS A 254 -17.98 17.26 -8.07
C LYS A 254 -17.75 16.07 -7.13
N ALA A 255 -18.45 14.95 -7.34
CA ALA A 255 -18.27 13.72 -6.56
C ALA A 255 -16.88 13.08 -6.75
N LEU A 256 -16.27 13.26 -7.93
CA LEU A 256 -14.94 12.73 -8.23
C LEU A 256 -13.80 13.66 -7.81
N THR A 257 -14.04 14.96 -7.61
CA THR A 257 -12.98 15.95 -7.34
C THR A 257 -13.06 16.61 -5.97
N VAL A 258 -14.25 16.78 -5.41
CA VAL A 258 -14.48 17.53 -4.16
C VAL A 258 -15.11 16.66 -3.09
N ASP A 259 -16.22 16.00 -3.40
CA ASP A 259 -16.98 15.21 -2.42
C ASP A 259 -16.43 13.76 -2.34
N VAL A 260 -15.14 13.64 -2.01
CA VAL A 260 -14.47 12.34 -1.90
C VAL A 260 -14.83 11.63 -0.59
N PRO A 261 -14.88 10.28 -0.56
CA PRO A 261 -15.11 9.52 0.66
C PRO A 261 -14.03 9.79 1.70
N PRO A 262 -14.34 9.59 2.99
CA PRO A 262 -13.31 9.63 4.01
C PRO A 262 -12.24 8.58 3.68
N LEU A 263 -10.98 8.93 3.90
CA LEU A 263 -9.87 7.98 3.86
C LEU A 263 -9.67 7.48 5.29
N PRO A 264 -10.18 6.29 5.64
CA PRO A 264 -10.10 5.83 7.01
C PRO A 264 -8.66 5.52 7.39
N ASP A 265 -8.25 5.97 8.57
CA ASP A 265 -6.99 5.53 9.18
C ASP A 265 -7.18 4.19 9.90
N PHE A 266 -6.07 3.53 10.20
CA PHE A 266 -6.08 2.38 11.08
C PHE A 266 -6.60 2.80 12.45
N SER A 267 -7.63 2.11 12.93
CA SER A 267 -8.27 2.37 14.21
C SER A 267 -7.42 1.84 15.37
N HIS A 268 -7.65 0.61 15.79
CA HIS A 268 -6.88 -0.12 16.79
C HIS A 268 -7.32 -1.59 16.82
N PHE A 269 -6.54 -2.43 17.48
CA PHE A 269 -6.96 -3.79 17.81
C PHE A 269 -7.77 -3.82 19.09
N HIS A 270 -8.83 -4.64 19.09
CA HIS A 270 -9.63 -4.88 20.27
C HIS A 270 -8.74 -5.38 21.42
N PRO A 271 -8.92 -4.93 22.69
CA PRO A 271 -8.04 -5.29 23.80
C PRO A 271 -7.80 -6.80 23.97
N SER A 272 -8.81 -7.64 23.72
CA SER A 272 -8.67 -9.10 23.81
C SER A 272 -7.84 -9.73 22.69
N LEU A 273 -7.49 -8.97 21.66
CA LEU A 273 -6.68 -9.38 20.52
C LEU A 273 -5.41 -8.52 20.36
N GLN A 274 -5.08 -7.69 21.36
CA GLN A 274 -3.77 -7.05 21.43
C GLN A 274 -2.67 -8.09 21.67
N ALA A 275 -1.49 -7.88 21.07
CA ALA A 275 -0.33 -8.75 21.27
C ALA A 275 0.25 -8.58 22.68
N LEU A 276 0.27 -7.35 23.18
CA LEU A 276 0.68 -6.98 24.53
C LEU A 276 -0.25 -5.86 25.05
N PRO A 277 -0.63 -5.86 26.35
CA PRO A 277 -1.45 -4.79 26.91
C PRO A 277 -0.80 -3.42 26.73
N GLY A 278 -1.57 -2.45 26.21
CA GLY A 278 -1.10 -1.08 26.01
C GLY A 278 -0.17 -0.86 24.83
N VAL A 279 0.10 -1.90 24.04
CA VAL A 279 0.85 -1.78 22.77
C VAL A 279 -0.17 -1.75 21.61
N PRO A 280 -0.07 -0.81 20.66
CA PRO A 280 -1.01 -0.71 19.55
C PRO A 280 -1.10 -1.96 18.66
N GLY A 281 -0.10 -2.84 18.69
CA GLY A 281 -0.01 -4.03 17.85
C GLY A 281 -0.96 -5.16 18.27
N GLY A 282 -1.64 -5.76 17.28
CA GLY A 282 -2.56 -6.88 17.46
C GLY A 282 -1.99 -8.24 17.11
N ASN A 283 -2.57 -9.28 17.69
CA ASN A 283 -2.32 -10.66 17.34
C ASN A 283 -3.27 -11.11 16.21
N ILE A 284 -2.97 -10.66 14.99
CA ILE A 284 -3.75 -11.00 13.78
C ILE A 284 -3.85 -12.51 13.59
N ARG A 285 -2.78 -13.26 13.92
CA ARG A 285 -2.75 -14.72 13.81
C ARG A 285 -3.81 -15.36 14.70
N GLU A 286 -3.88 -14.96 15.97
CA GLU A 286 -4.90 -15.46 16.90
C GLU A 286 -6.30 -15.16 16.37
N ALA A 287 -6.57 -13.91 15.97
CA ALA A 287 -7.84 -13.51 15.38
C ALA A 287 -8.19 -14.37 14.15
N PHE A 288 -7.25 -14.53 13.22
CA PHE A 288 -7.45 -15.29 12.00
C PHE A 288 -7.86 -16.75 12.27
N PHE A 289 -7.19 -17.44 13.20
CA PHE A 289 -7.53 -18.82 13.55
C PHE A 289 -8.81 -18.93 14.39
N LEU A 290 -9.16 -17.94 15.20
CA LEU A 290 -10.44 -17.93 15.91
C LEU A 290 -11.63 -17.87 14.97
N ALA A 291 -11.46 -17.17 13.85
CA ALA A 291 -12.49 -17.05 12.82
C ALA A 291 -12.68 -18.35 12.01
N TYR A 292 -11.91 -19.42 12.25
CA TYR A 292 -12.15 -20.73 11.63
C TYR A 292 -13.41 -21.40 12.17
N ASN A 293 -13.79 -21.10 13.41
CA ASN A 293 -15.03 -21.61 14.00
C ASN A 293 -16.18 -20.65 13.68
N GLU A 294 -17.15 -21.12 12.90
CA GLU A 294 -18.34 -20.36 12.51
C GLU A 294 -19.17 -19.85 13.70
N ASN A 295 -19.09 -20.53 14.84
CA ASN A 295 -19.80 -20.10 16.04
C ASN A 295 -19.24 -18.81 16.63
N ASN A 296 -18.01 -18.43 16.25
CA ASN A 296 -17.31 -17.29 16.82
C ASN A 296 -17.59 -15.95 16.12
N TYR A 297 -18.16 -15.99 14.92
CA TYR A 297 -18.46 -14.80 14.14
C TYR A 297 -19.92 -14.74 13.72
N GLU A 298 -20.35 -13.56 13.32
CA GLU A 298 -21.65 -13.30 12.72
C GLU A 298 -21.49 -12.28 11.58
N TYR A 299 -22.57 -12.06 10.84
CA TYR A 299 -22.61 -11.06 9.78
C TYR A 299 -23.55 -9.93 10.16
N ILE A 300 -23.11 -8.70 9.91
CA ILE A 300 -23.94 -7.50 10.06
C ILE A 300 -24.06 -6.81 8.70
N PRO A 301 -25.27 -6.60 8.15
CA PRO A 301 -25.46 -5.82 6.94
C PRO A 301 -24.82 -4.43 7.08
N LEU A 302 -24.22 -3.94 5.99
CA LEU A 302 -23.36 -2.74 6.05
C LEU A 302 -24.15 -1.48 6.46
N ASP A 303 -25.42 -1.38 6.05
CA ASP A 303 -26.35 -0.32 6.44
C ASP A 303 -26.75 -0.37 7.94
N LYS A 304 -26.53 -1.52 8.60
CA LYS A 304 -26.79 -1.73 10.04
C LYS A 304 -25.57 -1.53 10.91
N CYS A 305 -24.37 -1.45 10.34
CA CYS A 305 -23.13 -1.22 11.08
C CYS A 305 -23.17 0.11 11.86
N LEU A 306 -23.45 1.23 11.19
CA LEU A 306 -23.48 2.55 11.85
C LEU A 306 -24.56 2.64 12.95
N PRO A 307 -25.81 2.17 12.75
CA PRO A 307 -26.78 2.06 13.83
C PRO A 307 -26.28 1.23 15.02
N ALA A 308 -25.71 0.05 14.79
CA ALA A 308 -25.21 -0.81 15.86
C ALA A 308 -24.08 -0.14 16.67
N MET A 309 -23.18 0.57 15.99
CA MET A 309 -22.12 1.33 16.65
C MET A 309 -22.68 2.47 17.52
N LYS A 310 -23.75 3.14 17.08
CA LYS A 310 -24.44 4.18 17.87
C LYS A 310 -25.11 3.61 19.13
N GLU A 311 -25.53 2.35 19.10
CA GLU A 311 -26.06 1.61 20.25
C GLU A 311 -24.97 1.13 21.21
N GLY A 312 -23.69 1.41 20.91
CA GLY A 312 -22.55 1.07 21.76
C GLY A 312 -21.88 -0.27 21.42
N ARG A 313 -22.27 -0.93 20.33
CA ARG A 313 -21.67 -2.19 19.91
C ARG A 313 -20.34 -1.97 19.19
N GLU A 314 -19.28 -2.60 19.69
CA GLU A 314 -18.00 -2.65 18.99
C GLU A 314 -17.99 -3.72 17.90
N LEU A 315 -17.66 -3.32 16.68
CA LEU A 315 -17.60 -4.21 15.53
C LEU A 315 -16.15 -4.64 15.27
N VAL A 316 -15.79 -5.87 15.64
CA VAL A 316 -14.41 -6.37 15.47
C VAL A 316 -14.33 -7.28 14.26
N ALA A 317 -13.52 -6.91 13.27
CA ALA A 317 -13.39 -7.68 12.03
C ALA A 317 -12.81 -9.08 12.28
N SER A 318 -13.41 -10.09 11.66
CA SER A 318 -12.97 -11.49 11.77
C SER A 318 -12.21 -12.00 10.53
N SER A 319 -12.17 -11.17 9.49
CA SER A 319 -11.51 -11.43 8.21
C SER A 319 -10.82 -10.15 7.74
N PHE A 320 -9.96 -10.30 6.74
CA PHE A 320 -9.52 -9.16 5.94
C PHE A 320 -10.70 -8.62 5.14
N VAL A 321 -10.82 -7.30 5.02
CA VAL A 321 -11.72 -6.62 4.09
C VAL A 321 -10.88 -5.74 3.19
N ILE A 322 -10.85 -6.05 1.91
CA ILE A 322 -9.94 -5.44 0.94
C ILE A 322 -10.76 -4.96 -0.26
N PRO A 323 -11.17 -3.67 -0.28
CA PRO A 323 -11.84 -3.08 -1.43
C PRO A 323 -10.87 -2.77 -2.57
N TYR A 324 -11.32 -2.94 -3.81
CA TYR A 324 -10.57 -2.61 -5.02
C TYR A 324 -11.29 -1.51 -5.83
N PRO A 325 -10.70 -0.31 -5.97
CA PRO A 325 -9.45 0.18 -5.37
C PRO A 325 -9.64 0.53 -3.87
N PRO A 326 -8.55 0.67 -3.09
CA PRO A 326 -7.12 0.71 -3.47
C PRO A 326 -6.40 -0.64 -3.49
N GLY A 327 -7.05 -1.74 -3.08
CA GLY A 327 -6.47 -3.08 -3.06
C GLY A 327 -5.56 -3.36 -1.87
N PHE A 328 -5.73 -2.62 -0.77
CA PHE A 328 -5.12 -2.91 0.53
C PHE A 328 -6.20 -3.09 1.61
N PRO A 329 -5.91 -3.82 2.71
CA PRO A 329 -6.92 -4.07 3.73
C PRO A 329 -7.32 -2.79 4.47
N VAL A 330 -8.62 -2.48 4.47
CA VAL A 330 -9.20 -1.44 5.33
C VAL A 330 -9.61 -1.98 6.69
N LEU A 331 -9.83 -3.30 6.77
CA LEU A 331 -9.96 -4.05 8.01
C LEU A 331 -9.08 -5.29 7.99
N VAL A 332 -8.44 -5.57 9.11
CA VAL A 332 -7.71 -6.82 9.36
C VAL A 332 -8.35 -7.60 10.52
N PRO A 333 -8.16 -8.93 10.59
CA PRO A 333 -8.68 -9.73 11.70
C PRO A 333 -8.24 -9.19 13.07
N GLY A 334 -9.22 -8.91 13.93
CA GLY A 334 -9.04 -8.39 15.29
C GLY A 334 -9.06 -6.86 15.41
N GLN A 335 -9.12 -6.14 14.29
CA GLN A 335 -9.26 -4.68 14.28
C GLN A 335 -10.71 -4.28 14.59
N VAL A 336 -10.90 -3.23 15.39
CA VAL A 336 -12.20 -2.59 15.64
C VAL A 336 -12.54 -1.69 14.47
N ALA A 337 -13.69 -1.84 13.82
CA ALA A 337 -14.10 -0.94 12.74
C ALA A 337 -14.44 0.46 13.30
N SER A 338 -13.90 1.50 12.67
CA SER A 338 -14.27 2.89 12.97
C SER A 338 -15.45 3.33 12.12
N VAL A 339 -16.07 4.46 12.49
CA VAL A 339 -17.20 5.04 11.74
C VAL A 339 -16.75 5.38 10.33
N GLU A 340 -15.57 5.96 10.18
CA GLU A 340 -14.99 6.37 8.90
C GLU A 340 -14.75 5.16 7.98
N ILE A 341 -14.35 4.01 8.53
CA ILE A 341 -14.20 2.76 7.76
C ILE A 341 -15.54 2.32 7.19
N ILE A 342 -16.60 2.35 8.00
CA ILE A 342 -17.93 1.93 7.57
C ILE A 342 -18.51 2.93 6.55
N GLU A 343 -18.34 4.23 6.77
CA GLU A 343 -18.74 5.28 5.83
C GLU A 343 -17.99 5.17 4.50
N PHE A 344 -16.68 4.89 4.55
CA PHE A 344 -15.89 4.60 3.36
C PHE A 344 -16.45 3.41 2.59
N LEU A 345 -16.69 2.27 3.26
CA LEU A 345 -17.25 1.06 2.64
C LEU A 345 -18.65 1.30 2.05
N LEU A 346 -19.49 2.14 2.69
CA LEU A 346 -20.81 2.51 2.18
C LEU A 346 -20.74 3.42 0.94
N ALA A 347 -19.70 4.25 0.85
CA ALA A 347 -19.49 5.20 -0.25
C ALA A 347 -18.70 4.60 -1.43
N LEU A 348 -18.29 3.33 -1.34
CA LEU A 348 -17.58 2.65 -2.42
C LEU A 348 -18.54 2.28 -3.56
N ASP A 349 -18.32 2.90 -4.73
CA ASP A 349 -19.03 2.57 -5.98
C ASP A 349 -18.52 1.29 -6.67
N VAL A 350 -17.76 0.45 -5.96
CA VAL A 350 -17.11 -0.76 -6.52
C VAL A 350 -17.74 -2.05 -6.02
N SER A 351 -17.87 -3.01 -6.93
CA SER A 351 -18.46 -4.32 -6.64
C SER A 351 -17.47 -5.31 -6.03
N GLU A 352 -16.16 -5.11 -6.22
CA GLU A 352 -15.14 -6.05 -5.80
C GLU A 352 -14.53 -5.67 -4.43
N ILE A 353 -15.03 -6.31 -3.38
CA ILE A 353 -14.49 -6.20 -2.01
C ILE A 353 -14.16 -7.62 -1.52
N HIS A 354 -12.88 -7.98 -1.49
CA HIS A 354 -12.48 -9.29 -0.99
C HIS A 354 -12.73 -9.40 0.52
N GLY A 355 -13.26 -10.56 0.95
CA GLY A 355 -13.59 -10.83 2.35
C GLY A 355 -14.89 -10.15 2.83
N TYR A 356 -15.65 -9.53 1.92
CA TYR A 356 -16.99 -9.01 2.16
C TYR A 356 -18.01 -9.74 1.29
N ARG A 357 -19.23 -9.90 1.82
CA ARG A 357 -20.35 -10.55 1.13
C ARG A 357 -21.55 -9.62 1.19
N ALA A 358 -21.97 -9.05 0.06
CA ALA A 358 -23.07 -8.08 0.04
C ALA A 358 -24.42 -8.67 0.51
N ASP A 359 -24.62 -9.98 0.32
CA ASP A 359 -25.84 -10.69 0.73
C ASP A 359 -25.92 -10.96 2.25
N LEU A 360 -24.79 -10.99 2.96
CA LEU A 360 -24.73 -11.23 4.41
C LEU A 360 -24.29 -9.99 5.20
N GLY A 361 -23.36 -9.22 4.65
CA GLY A 361 -22.73 -8.07 5.27
C GLY A 361 -21.29 -8.31 5.72
N LEU A 362 -20.85 -7.50 6.69
CA LEU A 362 -19.50 -7.54 7.26
C LEU A 362 -19.39 -8.67 8.28
N ARG A 363 -18.32 -9.48 8.19
CA ARG A 363 -18.07 -10.62 9.10
C ARG A 363 -17.33 -10.15 10.36
N ILE A 364 -18.02 -10.11 11.49
CA ILE A 364 -17.48 -9.62 12.77
C ILE A 364 -17.47 -10.71 13.83
N PHE A 365 -16.60 -10.60 14.83
CA PHE A 365 -16.67 -11.48 16.00
C PHE A 365 -17.92 -11.21 16.83
N LYS A 366 -18.49 -12.28 17.41
CA LYS A 366 -19.53 -12.16 18.43
C LYS A 366 -18.94 -11.61 19.74
N GLU A 367 -19.71 -10.81 20.47
CA GLU A 367 -19.25 -10.15 21.71
C GLU A 367 -18.77 -11.14 22.78
N ASN A 368 -19.45 -12.28 22.91
CA ASN A 368 -19.07 -13.32 23.87
C ASN A 368 -17.66 -13.89 23.62
N ILE A 369 -17.17 -13.88 22.38
CA ILE A 369 -15.81 -14.29 22.03
C ILE A 369 -14.81 -13.20 22.38
N LEU A 370 -15.20 -11.93 22.25
CA LEU A 370 -14.32 -10.81 22.56
C LEU A 370 -14.07 -10.68 24.08
N ASN A 371 -15.05 -11.04 24.90
CA ASN A 371 -14.98 -10.96 26.38
C ASN A 371 -14.26 -12.15 27.04
N ARG A 372 -13.75 -13.11 26.27
CA ARG A 372 -13.07 -14.32 26.80
C ARG A 372 -11.82 -14.04 27.64
N LYS A 373 -11.17 -12.88 27.47
CA LYS A 373 -9.99 -12.46 28.25
C LYS A 373 -10.32 -11.60 29.48
N GLU A 374 -11.55 -11.10 29.62
CA GLU A 374 -11.96 -10.36 30.83
C GLU A 374 -12.20 -11.30 32.03
N ILE A 375 -12.41 -12.59 31.79
CA ILE A 375 -12.62 -13.57 32.86
C ILE A 375 -11.27 -14.23 33.23
N LYS A 376 -10.48 -13.53 34.06
CA LYS A 376 -9.72 -14.07 35.22
C LYS A 376 -8.78 -13.01 35.84
N PRO A 377 -9.12 -12.40 37.00
CA PRO A 377 -8.10 -12.04 37.98
C PRO A 377 -7.61 -13.35 38.61
N SER A 378 -6.53 -13.93 38.09
CA SER A 378 -5.95 -15.15 38.67
C SER A 378 -4.98 -14.85 39.82
N SER A 379 -5.47 -14.16 40.86
CA SER A 379 -4.81 -14.08 42.17
C SER A 379 -4.74 -15.45 42.90
N LYS A 380 -5.29 -16.51 42.32
CA LYS A 380 -5.28 -17.89 42.88
C LYS A 380 -4.27 -18.86 42.26
N ALA A 381 -3.50 -18.47 41.23
CA ALA A 381 -2.51 -19.36 40.62
C ALA A 381 -1.12 -19.28 41.26
N ILE A 382 -0.81 -18.20 42.00
CA ILE A 382 0.51 -18.01 42.64
C ILE A 382 0.58 -18.69 44.03
N ALA A 383 -0.56 -18.91 44.70
CA ALA A 383 -0.59 -19.48 46.05
C ALA A 383 -0.35 -21.00 46.12
N LYS A 384 -0.50 -21.76 45.02
CA LYS A 384 -0.32 -23.23 45.02
C LYS A 384 1.08 -23.71 44.69
N THR A 385 1.96 -22.84 44.20
CA THR A 385 3.33 -23.21 43.80
C THR A 385 4.35 -22.99 44.93
N VAL A 386 4.01 -22.17 45.93
CA VAL A 386 4.88 -21.90 47.09
C VAL A 386 4.73 -22.99 48.17
N SER A 387 3.55 -23.61 48.33
CA SER A 387 3.33 -24.61 49.39
C SER A 387 3.87 -26.02 49.11
N LYS A 388 4.41 -26.29 47.90
CA LYS A 388 4.91 -27.61 47.51
C LYS A 388 6.44 -27.72 47.46
N LYS A 389 7.19 -26.63 47.63
CA LYS A 389 8.67 -26.65 47.60
C LYS A 389 9.34 -26.78 48.98
N GLU A 390 8.60 -26.84 50.09
CA GLU A 390 9.17 -26.93 51.45
C GLU A 390 9.07 -28.30 52.13
N LYS A 391 8.69 -29.39 51.45
CA LYS A 391 8.57 -30.71 52.08
C LYS A 391 9.34 -31.86 51.43
N SER A 392 10.46 -31.58 50.78
CA SER A 392 11.40 -32.64 50.37
C SER A 392 12.85 -32.25 50.65
N SER A 393 13.19 -32.16 51.93
CA SER A 393 14.56 -32.39 52.37
C SER A 393 14.52 -33.16 53.69
N ILE A 394 15.44 -34.11 53.81
CA ILE A 394 15.75 -34.96 54.98
C ILE A 394 14.89 -36.24 55.11
N LYS A 395 15.45 -37.39 54.66
CA LYS A 395 15.93 -38.46 55.56
C LYS A 395 16.59 -39.61 54.79
N ILE A 396 17.86 -39.82 55.13
CA ILE A 396 18.77 -40.99 55.03
C ILE A 396 19.09 -41.49 53.63
#